data_AF-A0A2S2QBF8-F1
#
_entry.id   AF-A0A2S2QBF8-F1
#
_cell.length_a   1.000
_cell.length_b   1.000
_cell.length_c   1.000
_cell.angle_alpha   90.00
_cell.angle_beta   90.00
_cell.angle_gamma   90.00
#
_symmetry.space_group_name_H-M   'P 1'
#
loop_
_entity.id
_entity.type
_entity.pdbx_description
1 polymer ?
#
loop_
_entity_poly.entity_id
_entity_poly.type
_entity_poly.pdbx_seq_one_letter_code
_entity_poly.pdbx_strand_id
1 'polypeptide(L)'
;MSAGITNIDLQLIQRFGIILKTMASGYDINLEKFEAYTLQTAKLFVLLYPWYYMPASVYKILIHGTDVIRFALLPIGQLSEEAQEARNKDFRNIKKNNTRKTESHKMRI
;
A
#
# COMPACT_ATOMS: atom_id res chain seq x y z
N MET A 1 -2.82 -16.70 10.35
CA MET A 1 -4.11 -17.04 9.71
C MET A 1 -4.00 -17.22 8.18
N SER A 2 -3.29 -16.37 7.42
CA SER A 2 -3.23 -16.47 5.94
C SER A 2 -2.41 -17.65 5.37
N ALA A 3 -1.24 -17.98 5.93
CA ALA A 3 -0.32 -18.99 5.34
C ALA A 3 -0.89 -20.42 5.32
N GLY A 4 -1.65 -20.81 6.35
CA GLY A 4 -2.23 -22.16 6.45
C GLY A 4 -3.37 -22.45 5.48
N ILE A 5 -3.92 -21.42 4.83
CA ILE A 5 -5.04 -21.55 3.88
C ILE A 5 -4.54 -21.44 2.42
N THR A 6 -3.48 -20.66 2.20
CA THR A 6 -2.99 -20.34 0.84
C THR A 6 -1.78 -21.17 0.40
N ASN A 7 -1.20 -21.97 1.32
CA ASN A 7 0.06 -22.70 1.10
C ASN A 7 1.21 -21.79 0.62
N ILE A 8 1.15 -20.51 0.97
CA ILE A 8 2.19 -19.53 0.71
C ILE A 8 3.13 -19.51 1.92
N ASP A 9 4.44 -19.49 1.64
CA ASP A 9 5.49 -19.36 2.63
C ASP A 9 5.23 -18.20 3.62
N LEU A 10 5.23 -18.54 4.91
CA LEU A 10 4.92 -17.60 5.98
C LEU A 10 5.98 -16.50 6.10
N GLN A 11 7.25 -16.82 5.83
CA GLN A 11 8.33 -15.84 5.94
C GLN A 11 8.17 -14.76 4.87
N LEU A 12 7.80 -15.14 3.64
CA LEU A 12 7.53 -14.19 2.57
C LEU A 12 6.36 -13.26 2.93
N ILE A 13 5.26 -13.80 3.47
CA ILE A 13 4.12 -12.98 3.92
C ILE A 13 4.54 -12.00 5.01
N GLN A 14 5.31 -12.46 6.00
CA GLN A 14 5.80 -11.60 7.08
C GLN A 14 6.71 -10.49 6.56
N ARG A 15 7.61 -10.80 5.62
CA ARG A 15 8.49 -9.81 4.98
C ARG A 15 7.70 -8.73 4.25
N PHE A 16 6.70 -9.11 3.46
CA PHE A 16 5.80 -8.12 2.82
C PHE A 16 5.06 -7.27 3.85
N GLY A 17 4.58 -7.87 4.93
CA GLY A 17 3.93 -7.14 6.02
C GLY A 17 4.85 -6.10 6.67
N ILE A 18 6.13 -6.42 6.87
CA ILE A 18 7.13 -5.48 7.40
C ILE A 18 7.37 -4.34 6.41
N ILE A 19 7.60 -4.65 5.13
CA ILE A 19 7.85 -3.65 4.08
C ILE A 19 6.69 -2.64 4.00
N LEU A 20 5.46 -3.12 3.93
CA LEU A 20 4.27 -2.26 3.85
C LEU A 20 4.08 -1.41 5.11
N LYS A 21 4.28 -1.99 6.30
CA LYS A 21 4.22 -1.24 7.57
C LYS A 21 5.30 -0.16 7.63
N THR A 22 6.52 -0.47 7.22
CA THR A 22 7.62 0.50 7.20
C THR A 22 7.30 1.67 6.29
N MET A 23 6.81 1.41 5.06
CA MET A 23 6.37 2.46 4.12
C MET A 23 5.22 3.32 4.65
N ALA A 24 4.29 2.72 5.40
CA ALA A 24 3.14 3.41 5.99
C ALA A 24 3.43 4.05 7.35
N SER A 25 4.61 3.84 7.93
CA SER A 25 4.89 4.16 9.34
C SER A 25 4.94 5.65 9.65
N GLY A 26 5.22 6.50 8.66
CA GLY A 26 5.34 7.95 8.87
C GLY A 26 6.69 8.42 9.44
N TYR A 27 7.62 7.51 9.72
CA TYR A 27 8.93 7.82 10.30
C TYR A 27 10.03 7.85 9.25
N ASP A 28 11.18 8.41 9.62
CA ASP A 28 12.40 8.33 8.83
C ASP A 28 12.86 6.87 8.71
N ILE A 29 13.04 6.40 7.48
CA ILE A 29 13.41 5.04 7.16
C ILE A 29 14.88 5.03 6.74
N ASN A 30 15.68 4.14 7.35
CA ASN A 30 17.05 3.90 6.87
C ASN A 30 17.00 3.22 5.48
N LEU A 31 17.34 3.98 4.45
CA LEU A 31 17.22 3.56 3.05
C LEU A 31 18.10 2.35 2.72
N GLU A 32 19.35 2.29 3.21
CA GLU A 32 20.26 1.16 2.94
C GLU A 32 19.71 -0.15 3.51
N LYS A 33 19.21 -0.11 4.75
CA LYS A 33 18.61 -1.29 5.39
C LYS A 33 17.31 -1.71 4.69
N PHE A 34 16.50 -0.73 4.27
CA PHE A 34 15.25 -1.00 3.55
C PHE A 34 15.51 -1.61 2.17
N GLU A 35 16.46 -1.09 1.42
CA GLU A 35 16.88 -1.59 0.11
C GLU A 35 17.45 -3.02 0.22
N ALA A 36 18.33 -3.26 1.18
CA ALA A 36 18.86 -4.61 1.41
C ALA A 36 17.74 -5.60 1.76
N TYR A 37 16.77 -5.18 2.58
CA TYR A 37 15.66 -6.03 3.01
C TYR A 37 14.67 -6.35 1.87
N THR A 38 14.35 -5.36 1.04
CA THR A 38 13.45 -5.52 -0.12
C THR A 38 14.11 -6.37 -1.21
N LEU A 39 15.41 -6.18 -1.49
CA LEU A 39 16.17 -7.00 -2.43
C LEU A 39 16.28 -8.46 -1.99
N GLN A 40 16.54 -8.71 -0.70
CA GLN A 40 16.53 -10.08 -0.16
C GLN A 40 15.15 -10.73 -0.30
N THR A 41 14.09 -9.96 -0.09
CA THR A 41 12.71 -10.44 -0.23
C THR A 41 12.38 -10.76 -1.69
N ALA A 42 12.87 -9.97 -2.66
CA ALA A 42 12.73 -10.27 -4.08
C ALA A 42 13.44 -11.56 -4.48
N LYS A 43 14.67 -11.78 -3.98
CA LYS A 43 15.42 -13.04 -4.21
C LYS A 43 14.68 -14.24 -3.62
N LEU A 44 14.14 -14.10 -2.41
CA LEU A 44 13.35 -15.14 -1.75
C LEU A 44 12.08 -15.48 -2.56
N PHE A 45 11.40 -14.47 -3.10
CA PHE A 45 10.22 -14.66 -3.95
C PHE A 45 10.53 -15.51 -5.19
N VAL A 46 11.59 -15.16 -5.92
CA VAL A 46 12.00 -15.88 -7.15
C VAL A 46 12.43 -17.31 -6.82
N LEU A 47 13.08 -17.51 -5.68
CA LEU A 47 13.50 -18.84 -5.23
C LEU A 47 12.30 -19.74 -4.89
N LEU A 48 11.29 -19.21 -4.19
CA LEU A 48 10.12 -19.97 -3.74
C LEU A 48 9.10 -20.20 -4.86
N TYR A 49 8.95 -19.23 -5.77
CA TYR A 49 7.94 -19.27 -6.83
C TYR A 49 8.54 -18.95 -8.21
N PRO A 50 9.52 -19.74 -8.70
CA PRO A 50 10.15 -19.49 -10.00
C PRO A 50 9.17 -19.60 -11.17
N TRP A 51 8.07 -20.33 -10.98
CA TRP A 51 7.01 -20.52 -11.97
C TRP A 51 6.04 -19.33 -12.06
N TYR A 52 6.07 -18.40 -11.11
CA TYR A 52 5.16 -17.26 -11.07
C TYR A 52 5.91 -15.96 -11.34
N TYR A 53 5.52 -15.26 -12.41
CA TYR A 53 6.10 -13.96 -12.70
C TYR A 53 5.71 -12.94 -11.63
N MET A 54 6.69 -12.20 -11.12
CA MET A 54 6.45 -11.19 -10.08
C MET A 54 5.50 -10.09 -10.61
N PRO A 55 4.36 -9.83 -9.94
CA PRO A 55 3.43 -8.80 -10.37
C PRO A 55 4.11 -7.42 -10.43
N ALA A 56 3.73 -6.59 -11.41
CA ALA A 56 4.35 -5.29 -11.62
C ALA A 56 4.25 -4.36 -10.38
N SER A 57 3.19 -4.46 -9.59
CA SER A 57 3.03 -3.73 -8.33
C SER A 57 4.07 -4.16 -7.28
N VAL A 58 4.27 -5.48 -7.12
CA VAL A 58 5.25 -6.06 -6.20
C VAL A 58 6.67 -5.70 -6.63
N TYR A 59 6.97 -5.80 -7.92
CA TYR A 59 8.25 -5.40 -8.48
C TYR A 59 8.55 -3.92 -8.19
N LYS A 60 7.58 -3.02 -8.43
CA LYS A 60 7.74 -1.59 -8.13
C LYS A 60 8.02 -1.35 -6.65
N ILE A 61 7.35 -2.05 -5.74
CA ILE A 61 7.61 -1.91 -4.30
C ILE A 61 8.99 -2.45 -3.91
N LEU A 62 9.39 -3.61 -4.41
CA LEU A 62 10.65 -4.25 -3.99
C LEU A 62 11.89 -3.63 -4.64
N ILE A 63 11.78 -3.12 -5.86
CA ILE A 63 12.92 -2.54 -6.60
C ILE A 63 12.93 -1.01 -6.48
N HIS A 64 11.78 -0.36 -6.69
CA HIS A 64 11.68 1.10 -6.66
C HIS A 64 11.18 1.66 -5.33
N GLY A 65 10.85 0.81 -4.34
CA GLY A 65 10.32 1.28 -3.05
C GLY A 65 11.27 2.23 -2.33
N THR A 66 12.58 1.98 -2.39
CA THR A 66 13.60 2.86 -1.81
C THR A 66 13.64 4.22 -2.49
N ASP A 67 13.54 4.27 -3.82
CA ASP A 67 13.49 5.53 -4.59
C ASP A 67 12.22 6.32 -4.23
N VAL A 68 11.07 5.64 -4.14
CA VAL A 68 9.82 6.29 -3.75
C VAL A 68 9.95 6.91 -2.35
N ILE A 69 10.53 6.21 -1.38
CA ILE A 69 10.77 6.77 -0.03
C ILE A 69 11.77 7.93 -0.07
N ARG A 70 12.81 7.84 -0.91
CA ARG A 70 13.83 8.88 -1.05
C ARG A 70 13.29 10.18 -1.66
N PHE A 71 12.42 10.08 -2.66
CA PHE A 71 11.89 11.23 -3.39
C PHE A 71 10.52 11.72 -2.89
N ALA A 72 9.82 10.93 -2.07
CA ALA A 72 8.58 11.36 -1.47
C ALA A 72 8.85 12.45 -0.42
N LEU A 73 8.37 13.66 -0.70
CA LEU A 73 8.42 14.83 0.20
C LEU A 73 7.68 14.60 1.53
N LEU A 74 6.73 13.67 1.55
CA LEU A 74 5.95 13.26 2.71
C LEU A 74 5.88 11.72 2.76
N PRO A 75 5.84 11.11 3.95
CA PRO A 75 5.62 9.67 4.09
C PRO A 75 4.44 9.18 3.25
N ILE A 76 4.60 8.04 2.57
CA ILE A 76 3.60 7.48 1.64
C ILE A 76 2.24 7.29 2.32
N GLY A 77 2.23 6.97 3.61
CA GLY A 77 1.00 6.88 4.42
C GLY A 77 0.19 8.19 4.46
N GLN A 78 0.83 9.36 4.35
CA GLN A 78 0.16 10.66 4.30
C GLN A 78 -0.38 11.01 2.91
N LEU A 79 0.14 10.37 1.86
CA LEU A 79 -0.35 10.45 0.47
C LEU A 79 -1.28 9.29 0.11
N SER A 80 -1.64 8.43 1.08
CA SER A 80 -2.34 7.18 0.86
C SER A 80 -3.78 7.39 0.41
N GLU A 81 -4.19 6.58 -0.57
CA GLU A 81 -5.56 6.49 -1.07
C GLU A 81 -6.57 6.13 0.03
N GLU A 82 -6.11 5.45 1.10
CA GLU A 82 -6.93 5.09 2.27
C GLU A 82 -7.56 6.32 2.97
N ALA A 83 -6.85 7.45 3.01
CA ALA A 83 -7.39 8.70 3.57
C ALA A 83 -8.55 9.26 2.71
N GLN A 84 -8.48 9.05 1.38
CA GLN A 84 -9.53 9.46 0.46
C GLN A 84 -10.74 8.51 0.51
N GLU A 85 -10.50 7.21 0.67
CA GLU A 85 -11.57 6.21 0.87
C GLU A 85 -12.31 6.40 2.20
N ALA A 86 -11.60 6.72 3.29
CA ALA A 86 -12.20 7.10 4.57
C ALA A 86 -13.12 8.31 4.40
N ARG A 87 -12.67 9.35 3.66
CA ARG A 87 -13.53 10.49 3.33
C ARG A 87 -14.74 10.12 2.48
N ASN A 88 -14.65 9.15 1.58
CA ASN A 88 -15.81 8.69 0.81
C ASN A 88 -16.87 8.02 1.70
N LYS A 89 -16.44 7.31 2.75
CA LYS A 89 -17.35 6.74 3.75
C LYS A 89 -18.05 7.85 4.56
N ASP A 90 -17.31 8.87 4.96
CA ASP A 90 -17.85 10.03 5.67
C ASP A 90 -18.79 10.84 4.78
N PHE A 91 -18.46 11.05 3.51
CA PHE A 91 -19.33 11.74 2.55
C PHE A 91 -20.68 11.03 2.38
N ARG A 92 -20.69 9.70 2.31
CA ARG A 92 -21.93 8.90 2.26
C ARG A 92 -22.74 9.02 3.56
N ASN A 93 -22.09 9.04 4.71
CA ASN A 93 -22.74 9.22 6.02
C ASN A 93 -23.30 10.64 6.21
N ILE A 94 -22.53 11.67 5.85
CA ILE A 94 -22.94 13.07 5.88
C ILE A 94 -24.12 13.27 4.93
N LYS A 95 -24.07 12.70 3.72
CA LYS A 95 -25.18 12.75 2.77
C LYS A 95 -26.44 12.06 3.31
N LYS A 96 -26.32 10.96 4.05
CA LYS A 96 -27.45 10.23 4.64
C LYS A 96 -28.08 10.96 5.83
N ASN A 97 -27.27 11.65 6.65
CA ASN A 97 -27.72 12.28 7.90
C ASN A 97 -27.97 13.80 7.79
N ASN A 98 -27.46 14.48 6.75
CA ASN A 98 -27.64 15.93 6.56
C ASN A 98 -28.48 16.32 5.33
N THR A 99 -29.05 15.37 4.58
CA THR A 99 -30.07 15.71 3.56
C THR A 99 -31.38 16.12 4.23
N ARG A 100 -31.48 17.40 4.60
CA ARG A 100 -32.71 18.15 4.32
C ARG A 100 -32.73 18.38 2.81
N LYS A 101 -33.77 17.89 2.12
CA LYS A 101 -34.01 18.14 0.69
C LYS A 101 -34.04 19.65 0.46
N THR A 102 -33.06 20.21 -0.24
CA THR A 102 -33.22 21.48 -0.96
C THR A 102 -32.52 21.35 -2.32
N GLU A 103 -33.35 21.03 -3.30
CA GLU A 103 -33.28 21.26 -4.75
C GLU A 103 -31.95 21.06 -5.49
N SER A 104 -31.93 20.01 -6.30
CA SER A 104 -30.92 19.73 -7.33
C SER A 104 -30.96 20.78 -8.45
N HIS A 105 -30.12 21.82 -8.38
CA HIS A 105 -29.89 22.69 -9.53
C HIS A 105 -28.94 21.99 -10.52
N LYS A 106 -29.52 21.36 -11.55
CA LYS A 106 -28.81 20.94 -12.77
C LYS A 106 -28.29 22.19 -13.48
N MET A 107 -27.02 22.51 -13.31
CA MET A 107 -26.32 23.36 -14.29
C MET A 107 -25.90 22.47 -15.45
N ARG A 108 -26.70 22.57 -16.51
CA ARG A 108 -26.45 22.05 -17.85
C ARG A 108 -25.93 23.25 -18.65
N ILE A 109 -24.63 23.30 -18.91
CA ILE A 109 -24.02 24.01 -20.04
C ILE A 109 -22.89 23.13 -20.54
#